data_AF-A0A1I1X367-F1
#
_entry.id   AF-A0A1I1X367-F1
#
_cell.length_a   1.000
_cell.length_b   1.000
_cell.length_c   1.000
_cell.angle_alpha   90.00
_cell.angle_beta   90.00
_cell.angle_gamma   90.00
#
_symmetry.space_group_name_H-M   'P 1'
#
loop_
_entity.id
_entity.type
_entity.pdbx_description
1 polymer ?
#
loop_
_entity_poly.entity_id
_entity_poly.type
_entity_poly.pdbx_seq_one_letter_code
_entity_poly.pdbx_strand_id
1 'polypeptide(L)'
;MTWQTNRDGEVPEVKREIVLENFRLAFQLVGTHWRTVDKGWSYMEHQHPLLELNVVLQGRQLTVVSGEEYTQNAGDLLLIRPDEVHKSRNAGNEPMTYFALHLDVDDPDLYYLLGRIEQRLFQADSPIVLQLMPHIDELMEICLSDPDNDMIRRLDIRVKVMQVLLILTMEARRLTQPHPGRNGRPQGEYSVPLIRHREQISLEKKVQMLFSEPYMRDVQMDEATLPSFRWAGVFTFQIEDKAFWQSTDRFWMKEQLTENMRELGTVVVIEDGPFMNAAVLTSKHSVPNMEEIVLKKKRMLEGRLGIPIKLGFGGITATVSELRSLYRNSLRQLGHAGDEDEKLLRYEFVSRIIRSAMQIMETEYGNKELSLVTLATRLGVTSNYLSGQFSAQTGATFTHHLTSIRIRQAKRLMRETNMKIYQVGERVGYTDHAYFSRLFKMMVGVSPAKYRLSEQSS
;
A
#
# COMPACT_ATOMS: atom_id res chain seq x y z
N MET A 1 -6.77 -36.44 13.25
CA MET A 1 -5.96 -37.21 14.21
C MET A 1 -5.43 -36.25 15.25
N THR A 2 -5.93 -36.33 16.47
CA THR A 2 -5.35 -35.63 17.63
C THR A 2 -4.17 -36.44 18.13
N TRP A 3 -2.99 -35.84 18.15
CA TRP A 3 -1.77 -36.48 18.66
C TRP A 3 -1.88 -36.53 20.19
N GLN A 4 -2.09 -37.71 20.77
CA GLN A 4 -2.03 -37.91 22.22
C GLN A 4 -0.61 -38.33 22.58
N THR A 5 0.16 -37.40 23.14
CA THR A 5 1.47 -37.72 23.72
C THR A 5 1.30 -38.67 24.89
N ASN A 6 1.76 -39.91 24.73
CA ASN A 6 2.18 -40.91 25.73
C ASN A 6 1.55 -40.86 27.14
N ARG A 7 0.26 -40.53 27.27
CA ARG A 7 -0.44 -40.64 28.55
C ARG A 7 -1.36 -41.84 28.62
N ASP A 8 -1.84 -42.37 27.47
CA ASP A 8 -2.71 -43.55 27.44
C ASP A 8 -2.46 -44.52 26.26
N GLY A 9 -1.28 -44.49 25.63
CA GLY A 9 -0.82 -45.58 24.76
C GLY A 9 -1.51 -45.70 23.40
N GLU A 10 -0.87 -45.14 22.38
CA GLU A 10 -0.63 -45.73 21.05
C GLU A 10 0.08 -44.65 20.21
N VAL A 11 1.36 -44.86 19.91
CA VAL A 11 2.08 -43.98 18.98
C VAL A 11 1.72 -44.44 17.57
N PRO A 12 1.21 -43.54 16.68
CA PRO A 12 0.91 -43.92 15.31
C PRO A 12 2.15 -44.52 14.62
N GLU A 13 2.01 -45.71 14.03
CA GLU A 13 3.10 -46.34 13.27
C GLU A 13 3.36 -45.53 12.00
N VAL A 14 4.43 -44.72 12.01
CA VAL A 14 4.84 -43.87 10.88
C VAL A 14 6.01 -44.54 10.16
N LYS A 15 5.72 -45.24 9.05
CA LYS A 15 6.71 -46.00 8.24
C LYS A 15 7.53 -45.14 7.25
N ARG A 16 7.27 -43.83 7.21
CA ARG A 16 7.94 -42.88 6.32
C ARG A 16 8.30 -41.63 7.11
N GLU A 17 9.41 -40.99 6.78
CA GLU A 17 9.74 -39.69 7.35
C GLU A 17 8.63 -38.68 7.00
N ILE A 18 8.05 -38.04 8.03
CA ILE A 18 7.09 -36.96 7.87
C ILE A 18 7.81 -35.68 8.28
N VAL A 19 8.26 -34.91 7.30
CA VAL A 19 8.96 -33.65 7.49
C VAL A 19 7.95 -32.50 7.41
N LEU A 20 8.01 -31.57 8.36
CA LEU A 20 7.33 -30.28 8.22
C LEU A 20 8.11 -29.44 7.21
N GLU A 21 7.43 -28.97 6.16
CA GLU A 21 8.05 -28.12 5.15
C GLU A 21 8.57 -26.82 5.76
N ASN A 22 9.68 -26.32 5.22
CA ASN A 22 10.19 -25.00 5.58
C ASN A 22 9.14 -23.96 5.18
N PHE A 23 8.66 -23.18 6.16
CA PHE A 23 7.77 -22.06 5.91
C PHE A 23 8.39 -20.76 6.40
N ARG A 24 8.13 -19.66 5.69
CA ARG A 24 8.55 -18.32 6.07
C ARG A 24 7.32 -17.43 6.03
N LEU A 25 6.99 -16.84 7.17
CA LEU A 25 5.94 -15.83 7.29
C LEU A 25 6.58 -14.49 7.64
N ALA A 26 6.30 -13.45 6.87
CA ALA A 26 6.77 -12.10 7.13
C ALA A 26 5.59 -11.13 7.29
N PHE A 27 5.48 -10.51 8.45
CA PHE A 27 4.55 -9.42 8.71
C PHE A 27 5.20 -8.39 9.62
N GLN A 28 4.69 -7.15 9.58
CA GLN A 28 5.07 -6.10 10.49
C GLN A 28 3.82 -5.50 11.13
N LEU A 29 3.80 -5.48 12.47
CA LEU A 29 2.85 -4.66 13.21
C LEU A 29 3.28 -3.20 13.07
N VAL A 30 2.54 -2.40 12.29
CA VAL A 30 2.92 -1.00 12.01
C VAL A 30 2.40 -0.07 13.10
N GLY A 31 1.24 -0.37 13.67
CA GLY A 31 0.71 0.37 14.79
C GLY A 31 -0.60 -0.19 15.33
N THR A 32 -0.78 -0.03 16.63
CA THR A 32 -2.07 -0.12 17.31
C THR A 32 -2.41 1.26 17.85
N HIS A 33 -3.67 1.64 17.78
CA HIS A 33 -4.15 2.78 18.54
C HIS A 33 -5.58 2.54 19.00
N TRP A 34 -5.86 2.88 20.25
CA TRP A 34 -7.22 3.10 20.70
C TRP A 34 -7.37 4.52 21.20
N ARG A 35 -8.60 5.02 21.10
CA ARG A 35 -8.90 6.38 21.51
C ARG A 35 -10.38 6.52 21.82
N THR A 36 -10.68 7.29 22.86
CA THR A 36 -12.02 7.85 23.07
C THR A 36 -12.13 9.19 22.35
N VAL A 37 -13.19 9.36 21.58
CA VAL A 37 -13.45 10.54 20.75
C VAL A 37 -14.84 11.09 21.03
N ASP A 38 -14.96 12.41 21.05
CA ASP A 38 -16.23 13.09 21.34
C ASP A 38 -17.26 12.95 20.21
N LYS A 39 -18.49 13.37 20.50
CA LYS A 39 -19.53 13.53 19.50
C LYS A 39 -19.09 14.49 18.40
N GLY A 40 -19.43 14.17 17.15
CA GLY A 40 -19.01 14.96 15.98
C GLY A 40 -17.56 14.75 15.55
N TRP A 41 -16.80 13.86 16.21
CA TRP A 41 -15.50 13.45 15.70
C TRP A 41 -15.63 12.77 14.34
N SER A 42 -14.72 13.10 13.43
CA SER A 42 -14.51 12.40 12.17
C SER A 42 -13.03 12.27 11.87
N TYR A 43 -12.63 11.10 11.40
CA TYR A 43 -11.40 10.88 10.70
C TYR A 43 -11.63 10.99 9.19
N MET A 44 -10.66 11.61 8.55
CA MET A 44 -10.77 11.92 7.14
C MET A 44 -10.68 10.72 6.22
N GLU A 45 -11.16 10.92 5.00
CA GLU A 45 -10.89 10.01 3.89
C GLU A 45 -9.40 9.91 3.62
N HIS A 46 -8.91 8.68 3.66
CA HIS A 46 -7.52 8.34 3.45
C HIS A 46 -7.39 6.90 2.94
N GLN A 47 -6.18 6.49 2.59
CA GLN A 47 -5.87 5.20 2.01
C GLN A 47 -4.45 4.82 2.41
N HIS A 48 -4.22 3.56 2.73
CA HIS A 48 -2.91 3.06 3.13
C HIS A 48 -2.72 1.58 2.73
N PRO A 49 -1.47 1.10 2.61
CA PRO A 49 -1.19 -0.26 2.12
C PRO A 49 -1.40 -1.36 3.18
N LEU A 50 -1.86 -0.99 4.39
CA LEU A 50 -2.01 -1.95 5.48
C LEU A 50 -3.37 -2.60 5.50
N LEU A 51 -3.38 -3.82 6.01
CA LEU A 51 -4.57 -4.43 6.56
C LEU A 51 -4.92 -3.71 7.86
N GLU A 52 -6.15 -3.20 7.97
CA GLU A 52 -6.66 -2.61 9.22
C GLU A 52 -7.82 -3.43 9.76
N LEU A 53 -7.73 -3.79 11.05
CA LEU A 53 -8.87 -4.25 11.84
C LEU A 53 -9.31 -3.10 12.74
N ASN A 54 -10.54 -2.64 12.56
CA ASN A 54 -11.12 -1.56 13.33
C ASN A 54 -12.25 -2.10 14.22
N VAL A 55 -12.10 -2.02 15.53
CA VAL A 55 -13.09 -2.49 16.51
C VAL A 55 -13.66 -1.31 17.28
N VAL A 56 -14.99 -1.20 17.34
CA VAL A 56 -15.64 -0.22 18.22
C VAL A 56 -15.80 -0.86 19.61
N LEU A 57 -15.19 -0.29 20.63
CA LEU A 57 -15.25 -0.80 22.01
C LEU A 57 -16.44 -0.21 22.78
N GLN A 58 -16.80 1.04 22.48
CA GLN A 58 -17.94 1.73 23.08
C GLN A 58 -18.50 2.76 22.10
N GLY A 59 -19.82 2.95 22.10
CA GLY A 59 -20.48 3.92 21.23
C GLY A 59 -20.76 3.35 19.83
N ARG A 60 -20.79 4.22 18.82
CA ARG A 60 -21.18 3.86 17.45
C ARG A 60 -20.35 4.61 16.42
N GLN A 61 -19.76 3.89 15.47
CA GLN A 61 -18.97 4.44 14.36
C GLN A 61 -19.71 4.28 13.04
N LEU A 62 -19.60 5.27 12.16
CA LEU A 62 -19.87 5.09 10.74
C LEU A 62 -18.55 5.16 9.99
N THR A 63 -18.22 4.11 9.25
CA THR A 63 -17.05 4.06 8.38
C THR A 63 -17.52 3.94 6.95
N VAL A 64 -17.00 4.77 6.05
CA VAL A 64 -17.22 4.61 4.61
C VAL A 64 -15.97 3.99 4.03
N VAL A 65 -16.09 2.86 3.34
CA VAL A 65 -14.97 2.15 2.68
C VAL A 65 -15.32 1.99 1.21
N SER A 66 -14.48 2.52 0.33
CA SER A 66 -14.67 2.50 -1.13
C SER A 66 -16.06 2.96 -1.60
N GLY A 67 -16.63 3.94 -0.89
CA GLY A 67 -17.95 4.52 -1.18
C GLY A 67 -19.14 3.81 -0.51
N GLU A 68 -18.93 2.66 0.13
CA GLU A 68 -19.98 1.94 0.87
C GLU A 68 -19.94 2.28 2.36
N GLU A 69 -21.12 2.47 2.96
CA GLU A 69 -21.25 2.84 4.37
C GLU A 69 -21.42 1.60 5.27
N TYR A 70 -20.63 1.55 6.33
CA TYR A 70 -20.63 0.51 7.35
C TYR A 70 -20.84 1.14 8.72
N THR A 71 -21.93 0.75 9.39
CA THR A 71 -22.19 1.21 10.75
C THR A 71 -21.78 0.15 11.75
N GLN A 72 -20.81 0.47 12.62
CA GLN A 72 -20.32 -0.39 13.70
C GLN A 72 -20.92 0.04 15.04
N ASN A 73 -21.45 -0.90 15.80
CA ASN A 73 -21.80 -0.74 17.21
C ASN A 73 -20.67 -1.29 18.10
N ALA A 74 -20.79 -1.09 19.42
CA ALA A 74 -19.85 -1.67 20.37
C ALA A 74 -19.72 -3.19 20.20
N GLY A 75 -18.48 -3.66 20.12
CA GLY A 75 -18.08 -5.04 19.84
C GLY A 75 -17.90 -5.36 18.34
N ASP A 76 -18.41 -4.54 17.42
CA ASP A 76 -18.31 -4.83 15.98
C ASP A 76 -16.90 -4.58 15.44
N LEU A 77 -16.45 -5.48 14.58
CA LEU A 77 -15.17 -5.41 13.87
C LEU A 77 -15.40 -5.08 12.39
N LEU A 78 -14.64 -4.13 11.87
CA LEU A 78 -14.57 -3.81 10.45
C LEU A 78 -13.18 -4.14 9.92
N LEU A 79 -13.15 -4.94 8.87
CA LEU A 79 -11.96 -5.27 8.09
C LEU A 79 -11.82 -4.28 6.93
N ILE A 80 -10.73 -3.53 6.92
CA ILE A 80 -10.33 -2.63 5.83
C ILE A 80 -9.10 -3.25 5.16
N ARG A 81 -9.20 -3.48 3.86
CA ARG A 81 -8.12 -4.12 3.10
C ARG A 81 -7.08 -3.08 2.69
N PRO A 82 -5.86 -3.54 2.36
CA PRO A 82 -4.86 -2.70 1.72
C PRO A 82 -5.45 -1.88 0.57
N ASP A 83 -5.12 -0.59 0.57
CA ASP A 83 -5.49 0.39 -0.46
C ASP A 83 -6.97 0.69 -0.59
N GLU A 84 -7.79 0.33 0.37
CA GLU A 84 -9.18 0.79 0.35
C GLU A 84 -9.26 2.21 0.90
N VAL A 85 -9.89 3.09 0.12
CA VAL A 85 -10.15 4.46 0.54
C VAL A 85 -11.21 4.43 1.62
N HIS A 86 -10.92 4.98 2.80
CA HIS A 86 -11.85 4.94 3.91
C HIS A 86 -11.81 6.18 4.80
N LYS A 87 -12.95 6.47 5.43
CA LYS A 87 -13.13 7.54 6.44
C LYS A 87 -14.05 7.04 7.54
N SER A 88 -13.86 7.55 8.75
CA SER A 88 -14.67 7.15 9.91
C SER A 88 -15.23 8.36 10.62
N ARG A 89 -16.40 8.25 11.23
CA ARG A 89 -16.94 9.28 12.13
C ARG A 89 -17.68 8.65 13.28
N ASN A 90 -17.72 9.38 14.40
CA ASN A 90 -18.65 9.07 15.47
C ASN A 90 -20.07 9.28 14.92
N ALA A 91 -20.88 8.22 14.98
CA ALA A 91 -22.25 8.19 14.50
C ALA A 91 -23.27 8.38 15.64
N GLY A 92 -22.82 8.39 16.90
CA GLY A 92 -23.63 8.61 18.07
C GLY A 92 -23.62 10.06 18.57
N ASN A 93 -24.45 10.31 19.59
CA ASN A 93 -24.50 11.59 20.33
C ASN A 93 -23.59 11.59 21.58
N GLU A 94 -23.02 10.44 21.91
CA GLU A 94 -22.11 10.23 23.04
C GLU A 94 -20.68 10.00 22.56
N PRO A 95 -19.66 10.13 23.43
CA PRO A 95 -18.31 9.72 23.12
C PRO A 95 -18.23 8.25 22.69
N MET A 96 -17.31 7.96 21.78
CA MET A 96 -17.06 6.63 21.21
C MET A 96 -15.62 6.22 21.48
N THR A 97 -15.39 4.96 21.81
CA THR A 97 -14.06 4.38 21.96
C THR A 97 -13.87 3.30 20.92
N TYR A 98 -12.76 3.33 20.20
CA TYR A 98 -12.40 2.32 19.20
C TYR A 98 -10.94 1.91 19.34
N PHE A 99 -10.61 0.72 18.85
CA PHE A 99 -9.26 0.18 18.71
C PHE A 99 -9.00 -0.15 17.24
N ALA A 100 -7.82 0.20 16.72
CA ALA A 100 -7.40 -0.17 15.38
C ALA A 100 -6.04 -0.87 15.41
N LEU A 101 -5.95 -1.98 14.70
CA LEU A 101 -4.74 -2.78 14.49
C LEU A 101 -4.34 -2.69 13.02
N HIS A 102 -3.10 -2.26 12.77
CA HIS A 102 -2.58 -2.10 11.41
C HIS A 102 -1.41 -3.04 11.15
N LEU A 103 -1.57 -3.90 10.14
CA LEU A 103 -0.60 -4.92 9.77
C LEU A 103 -0.10 -4.70 8.33
N ASP A 104 1.21 -4.70 8.17
CA ASP A 104 1.87 -4.86 6.87
C ASP A 104 2.10 -6.36 6.66
N VAL A 105 1.42 -6.93 5.68
CA VAL A 105 1.51 -8.35 5.35
C VAL A 105 2.41 -8.47 4.11
N ASP A 106 3.66 -8.86 4.35
CA ASP A 106 4.72 -9.00 3.35
C ASP A 106 4.86 -10.47 2.92
N ASP A 107 3.73 -11.17 2.88
CA ASP A 107 3.59 -12.57 2.48
C ASP A 107 2.49 -12.66 1.40
N PRO A 108 2.82 -12.98 0.14
CA PRO A 108 1.87 -12.96 -0.97
C PRO A 108 0.69 -13.93 -0.81
N ASP A 109 0.92 -15.11 -0.23
CA ASP A 109 -0.11 -16.12 -0.03
C ASP A 109 -1.11 -15.66 1.05
N LEU A 110 -0.59 -15.13 2.16
CA LEU A 110 -1.41 -14.54 3.20
C LEU A 110 -2.18 -13.32 2.69
N TYR A 111 -1.53 -12.43 1.94
CA TYR A 111 -2.16 -11.27 1.32
C TYR A 111 -3.32 -11.68 0.40
N TYR A 112 -3.09 -12.68 -0.45
CA TYR A 112 -4.11 -13.22 -1.35
C TYR A 112 -5.28 -13.85 -0.61
N LEU A 113 -5.02 -14.64 0.44
CA LEU A 113 -6.06 -15.26 1.27
C LEU A 113 -6.91 -14.20 1.98
N LEU A 114 -6.29 -13.19 2.58
CA LEU A 114 -6.99 -12.10 3.26
C LEU A 114 -7.85 -11.28 2.28
N GLY A 115 -7.38 -11.09 1.04
CA GLY A 115 -8.13 -10.42 -0.03
C GLY A 115 -9.42 -11.14 -0.43
N ARG A 116 -9.58 -12.44 -0.13
CA ARG A 116 -10.81 -13.21 -0.41
C ARG A 116 -11.92 -13.02 0.61
N ILE A 117 -11.66 -12.34 1.73
CA ILE A 117 -12.69 -12.05 2.72
C ILE A 117 -13.57 -10.92 2.15
N GLU A 118 -14.68 -11.31 1.51
CA GLU A 118 -15.64 -10.36 0.92
C GLU A 118 -16.39 -9.57 2.00
N GLN A 119 -16.75 -10.23 3.10
CA GLN A 119 -17.41 -9.60 4.25
C GLN A 119 -16.45 -8.66 4.99
N ARG A 120 -16.88 -7.41 5.20
CA ARG A 120 -16.06 -6.40 5.91
C ARG A 120 -16.47 -6.23 7.35
N LEU A 121 -17.78 -6.11 7.57
CA LEU A 121 -18.35 -5.86 8.88
C LEU A 121 -18.73 -7.19 9.52
N PHE A 122 -18.17 -7.44 10.69
CA PHE A 122 -18.45 -8.60 11.53
C PHE A 122 -19.07 -8.12 12.83
N GLN A 123 -20.25 -8.65 13.14
CA GLN A 123 -20.98 -8.29 14.35
C GLN A 123 -20.29 -8.84 15.60
N ALA A 124 -20.49 -8.17 16.74
CA ALA A 124 -19.89 -8.52 18.03
C ALA A 124 -20.06 -10.00 18.43
N ASP A 125 -21.21 -10.60 18.11
CA ASP A 125 -21.56 -12.00 18.42
C ASP A 125 -21.12 -13.00 17.33
N SER A 126 -20.49 -12.53 16.24
CA SER A 126 -20.05 -13.40 15.17
C SER A 126 -18.92 -14.34 15.62
N PRO A 127 -18.87 -15.59 15.12
CA PRO A 127 -17.86 -16.56 15.54
C PRO A 127 -16.41 -16.09 15.33
N ILE A 128 -16.13 -15.26 14.32
CA ILE A 128 -14.80 -14.72 14.08
C ILE A 128 -14.44 -13.64 15.12
N VAL A 129 -15.37 -12.74 15.45
CA VAL A 129 -15.13 -11.69 16.45
C VAL A 129 -14.93 -12.30 17.82
N LEU A 130 -15.74 -13.29 18.21
CA LEU A 130 -15.58 -14.00 19.48
C LEU A 130 -14.22 -14.72 19.60
N GLN A 131 -13.62 -15.14 18.49
CA GLN A 131 -12.26 -15.71 18.47
C GLN A 131 -11.17 -14.65 18.46
N LEU A 132 -11.39 -13.51 17.78
CA LEU A 132 -10.40 -12.44 17.66
C LEU A 132 -10.28 -11.59 18.93
N MET A 133 -11.40 -11.29 19.59
CA MET A 133 -11.44 -10.33 20.70
C MET A 133 -10.49 -10.66 21.85
N PRO A 134 -10.36 -11.91 22.35
CA PRO A 134 -9.41 -12.21 23.42
C PRO A 134 -7.96 -11.82 23.08
N HIS A 135 -7.54 -12.00 21.82
CA HIS A 135 -6.20 -11.63 21.37
C HIS A 135 -6.05 -10.11 21.18
N ILE A 136 -7.13 -9.43 20.81
CA ILE A 136 -7.17 -7.97 20.71
C ILE A 136 -7.11 -7.34 22.11
N ASP A 137 -7.84 -7.90 23.08
CA ASP A 137 -7.84 -7.46 24.48
C ASP A 137 -6.45 -7.61 25.10
N GLU A 138 -5.79 -8.77 24.89
CA GLU A 138 -4.40 -8.98 25.33
C GLU A 138 -3.44 -7.98 24.66
N LEU A 139 -3.60 -7.68 23.37
CA LEU A 139 -2.80 -6.64 22.69
C LEU A 139 -3.01 -5.26 23.31
N MET A 140 -4.24 -4.92 23.71
CA MET A 140 -4.56 -3.67 24.40
C MET A 140 -3.94 -3.61 25.80
N GLU A 141 -4.01 -4.70 26.58
CA GLU A 141 -3.37 -4.80 27.89
C GLU A 141 -1.85 -4.64 27.79
N ILE A 142 -1.22 -5.28 26.80
CA ILE A 142 0.21 -5.12 26.54
C ILE A 142 0.54 -3.66 26.24
N CYS A 143 -0.32 -2.93 25.54
CA CYS A 143 -0.09 -1.50 25.28
C CYS A 143 -0.28 -0.61 26.53
N LEU A 144 -1.01 -1.06 27.55
CA LEU A 144 -1.22 -0.34 28.81
C LEU A 144 -0.13 -0.59 29.87
N SER A 145 0.73 -1.61 29.68
CA SER A 145 1.81 -1.98 30.61
C SER A 145 3.14 -1.24 30.37
N ASP A 146 3.97 -1.15 31.43
CA ASP A 146 5.23 -0.39 31.58
C ASP A 146 6.13 -0.44 30.31
N PRO A 147 6.77 0.66 29.83
CA PRO A 147 7.36 0.77 28.49
C PRO A 147 8.62 -0.06 28.22
N ASP A 148 9.08 -0.90 29.15
CA ASP A 148 10.32 -1.65 28.96
C ASP A 148 10.21 -2.58 27.73
N ASN A 149 11.12 -2.35 26.79
CA ASN A 149 11.15 -2.98 25.46
C ASN A 149 11.93 -4.30 25.50
N ASP A 150 11.58 -5.18 26.42
CA ASP A 150 12.25 -6.47 26.53
C ASP A 150 11.77 -7.46 25.44
N MET A 151 12.63 -8.41 25.08
CA MET A 151 12.39 -9.41 24.05
C MET A 151 11.12 -10.22 24.31
N ILE A 152 10.82 -10.55 25.56
CA ILE A 152 9.63 -11.35 25.94
C ILE A 152 8.35 -10.65 25.47
N ARG A 153 8.21 -9.35 25.73
CA ARG A 153 7.06 -8.55 25.30
C ARG A 153 6.92 -8.53 23.77
N ARG A 154 8.03 -8.35 23.05
CA ARG A 154 8.03 -8.36 21.57
C ARG A 154 7.64 -9.71 21.00
N LEU A 155 8.01 -10.82 21.66
CA LEU A 155 7.58 -12.15 21.27
C LEU A 155 6.10 -12.37 21.56
N ASP A 156 5.61 -11.92 22.72
CA ASP A 156 4.20 -12.05 23.08
C ASP A 156 3.29 -11.31 22.09
N ILE A 157 3.62 -10.05 21.76
CA ILE A 157 2.94 -9.28 20.70
C ILE A 157 2.90 -10.06 19.38
N ARG A 158 4.02 -10.68 18.97
CA ARG A 158 4.07 -11.46 17.73
C ARG A 158 3.17 -12.69 17.80
N VAL A 159 3.13 -13.39 18.94
CA VAL A 159 2.24 -14.55 19.14
C VAL A 159 0.79 -14.12 18.98
N LYS A 160 0.37 -13.02 19.64
CA LYS A 160 -1.02 -12.52 19.55
C LYS A 160 -1.39 -12.08 18.13
N VAL A 161 -0.49 -11.36 17.44
CA VAL A 161 -0.72 -10.98 16.03
C VAL A 161 -0.78 -12.21 15.12
N MET A 162 0.05 -13.24 15.34
CA MET A 162 -0.03 -14.50 14.60
C MET A 162 -1.35 -15.23 14.83
N GLN A 163 -1.90 -15.19 16.05
CA GLN A 163 -3.22 -15.75 16.36
C GLN A 163 -4.33 -15.01 15.60
N VAL A 164 -4.27 -13.67 15.57
CA VAL A 164 -5.19 -12.85 14.75
C VAL A 164 -5.12 -13.23 13.28
N LEU A 165 -3.92 -13.31 12.69
CA LEU A 165 -3.73 -13.69 11.28
C LEU A 165 -4.21 -15.12 11.00
N LEU A 166 -4.00 -16.06 11.92
CA LEU A 166 -4.47 -17.43 11.80
C LEU A 166 -6.01 -17.49 11.76
N ILE A 167 -6.69 -16.77 12.64
CA ILE A 167 -8.16 -16.72 12.67
C ILE A 167 -8.71 -16.12 11.37
N LEU A 168 -8.13 -15.01 10.90
CA LEU A 168 -8.53 -14.37 9.64
C LEU A 168 -8.35 -15.32 8.43
N THR A 169 -7.23 -16.03 8.37
CA THR A 169 -6.97 -16.99 7.28
C THR A 169 -7.87 -18.22 7.33
N MET A 170 -8.21 -18.70 8.53
CA MET A 170 -9.19 -19.76 8.70
C MET A 170 -10.57 -19.32 8.19
N GLU A 171 -10.98 -18.09 8.47
CA GLU A 171 -12.24 -17.54 7.93
C GLU A 171 -12.19 -17.42 6.41
N ALA A 172 -11.11 -16.86 5.85
CA ALA A 172 -10.91 -16.80 4.41
C ALA A 172 -11.03 -18.19 3.75
N ARG A 173 -10.52 -19.24 4.41
CA ARG A 173 -10.60 -20.62 3.92
C ARG A 173 -12.01 -21.20 4.01
N ARG A 174 -12.80 -20.91 5.05
CA ARG A 174 -14.20 -21.37 5.15
C ARG A 174 -15.03 -20.88 3.96
N LEU A 175 -14.80 -19.64 3.53
CA LEU A 175 -15.46 -19.05 2.36
C LEU A 175 -15.03 -19.67 1.02
N THR A 176 -13.95 -20.46 0.98
CA THR A 176 -13.46 -21.14 -0.23
C THR A 176 -14.00 -22.57 -0.41
N GLN A 177 -14.76 -23.09 0.57
CA GLN A 177 -15.51 -24.33 0.33
C GLN A 177 -16.79 -24.00 -0.44
N PRO A 178 -17.14 -24.76 -1.50
CA PRO A 178 -18.36 -24.50 -2.25
C PRO A 178 -19.57 -24.62 -1.33
N HIS A 179 -20.22 -23.49 -1.06
CA HIS A 179 -21.51 -23.47 -0.38
C HIS A 179 -22.57 -23.99 -1.37
N PRO A 180 -23.37 -25.02 -1.02
CA PRO A 180 -24.45 -25.46 -1.87
C PRO A 180 -25.55 -24.39 -1.85
N GLY A 181 -25.57 -23.49 -2.85
CA GLY A 181 -26.72 -22.57 -2.98
C GLY A 181 -26.57 -21.26 -3.74
N ARG A 182 -25.42 -20.87 -4.31
CA ARG A 182 -25.35 -19.62 -5.10
C ARG A 182 -24.93 -19.88 -6.55
N ASN A 183 -25.90 -20.23 -7.37
CA ASN A 183 -25.84 -20.08 -8.82
C ASN A 183 -26.19 -18.62 -9.18
N GLY A 184 -25.22 -17.90 -9.74
CA GLY A 184 -25.45 -16.58 -10.32
C GLY A 184 -24.21 -16.07 -11.03
N ARG A 185 -24.09 -16.35 -12.32
CA ARG A 185 -23.16 -15.64 -13.22
C ARG A 185 -23.80 -14.30 -13.61
N PRO A 186 -23.05 -13.19 -13.67
CA PRO A 186 -23.40 -12.09 -14.56
C PRO A 186 -22.69 -12.29 -15.91
N GLN A 187 -23.48 -12.55 -16.95
CA GLN A 187 -23.13 -12.26 -18.34
C GLN A 187 -23.13 -10.74 -18.54
N GLY A 188 -22.13 -10.23 -19.25
CA GLY A 188 -22.07 -8.85 -19.70
C GLY A 188 -20.93 -8.67 -20.70
N GLU A 189 -21.26 -8.79 -21.98
CA GLU A 189 -20.41 -8.35 -23.08
C GLU A 189 -20.11 -6.85 -22.93
N TYR A 190 -18.83 -6.47 -22.89
CA TYR A 190 -18.41 -5.08 -23.03
C TYR A 190 -17.71 -4.89 -24.37
N SER A 191 -18.43 -4.31 -25.32
CA SER A 191 -17.89 -3.70 -26.53
C SER A 191 -17.00 -2.50 -26.14
N VAL A 192 -15.74 -2.49 -26.61
CA VAL A 192 -14.77 -1.41 -26.37
C VAL A 192 -15.10 -0.18 -27.23
N PRO A 193 -15.28 1.03 -26.66
CA PRO A 193 -15.50 2.25 -27.45
C PRO A 193 -14.21 2.77 -28.12
N LEU A 194 -14.30 3.11 -29.42
CA LEU A 194 -13.24 3.62 -30.31
C LEU A 194 -12.42 4.83 -29.81
N ILE A 195 -12.88 5.55 -28.78
CA ILE A 195 -12.23 6.77 -28.25
C ILE A 195 -10.94 6.43 -27.48
N ARG A 196 -10.85 5.27 -26.82
CA ARG A 196 -9.66 4.86 -26.02
C ARG A 196 -8.44 4.50 -26.86
N HIS A 197 -8.62 4.07 -28.12
CA HIS A 197 -7.50 3.60 -28.94
C HIS A 197 -6.55 4.73 -29.36
N ARG A 198 -7.09 5.93 -29.64
CA ARG A 198 -6.26 7.11 -29.96
C ARG A 198 -5.45 7.61 -28.77
N GLU A 199 -6.04 7.57 -27.57
CA GLU A 199 -5.36 7.92 -26.32
C GLU A 199 -4.24 6.93 -26.00
N GLN A 200 -4.48 5.63 -26.20
CA GLN A 200 -3.49 4.58 -26.02
C GLN A 200 -2.29 4.75 -26.96
N ILE A 201 -2.52 4.98 -28.26
CA ILE A 201 -1.45 5.22 -29.24
C ILE A 201 -0.64 6.48 -28.89
N SER A 202 -1.31 7.53 -28.43
CA SER A 202 -0.64 8.75 -27.96
C SER A 202 0.25 8.48 -26.75
N LEU A 203 -0.24 7.67 -25.81
CA LEU A 203 0.49 7.30 -24.60
C LEU A 203 1.69 6.40 -24.89
N GLU A 204 1.54 5.43 -25.79
CA GLU A 204 2.63 4.57 -26.27
C GLU A 204 3.77 5.40 -26.88
N LYS A 205 3.46 6.34 -27.78
CA LYS A 205 4.47 7.23 -28.38
C LYS A 205 5.23 8.04 -27.33
N LYS A 206 4.55 8.54 -26.31
CA LYS A 206 5.15 9.33 -25.24
C LYS A 206 6.10 8.51 -24.36
N VAL A 207 5.66 7.32 -23.92
CA VAL A 207 6.53 6.43 -23.13
C VAL A 207 7.70 5.93 -23.99
N GLN A 208 7.50 5.71 -25.30
CA GLN A 208 8.57 5.37 -26.23
C GLN A 208 9.61 6.50 -26.34
N MET A 209 9.19 7.76 -26.45
CA MET A 209 10.12 8.90 -26.44
C MET A 209 10.96 8.96 -25.15
N LEU A 210 10.35 8.71 -23.99
CA LEU A 210 11.07 8.66 -22.71
C LEU A 210 12.12 7.54 -22.66
N PHE A 211 11.86 6.43 -23.35
CA PHE A 211 12.76 5.28 -23.40
C PHE A 211 13.89 5.46 -24.43
N SER A 212 13.62 6.14 -25.56
CA SER A 212 14.52 6.20 -26.72
C SER A 212 15.45 7.42 -26.81
N GLU A 213 15.16 8.58 -26.20
CA GLU A 213 15.91 9.82 -26.54
C GLU A 213 17.33 9.94 -25.93
N PRO A 214 18.42 10.04 -26.72
CA PRO A 214 19.74 10.36 -26.19
C PRO A 214 19.87 11.86 -25.91
N TYR A 215 20.22 12.22 -24.66
CA TYR A 215 20.70 13.55 -24.26
C TYR A 215 20.06 14.77 -24.95
N MET A 216 18.93 15.26 -24.41
CA MET A 216 18.59 16.67 -24.50
C MET A 216 18.71 17.27 -23.11
N ARG A 217 19.71 18.15 -22.93
CA ARG A 217 19.66 19.18 -21.89
C ARG A 217 18.46 20.07 -22.22
N ASP A 218 17.67 20.39 -21.21
CA ASP A 218 16.61 21.41 -21.27
C ASP A 218 15.39 21.12 -22.18
N VAL A 219 14.79 19.94 -22.06
CA VAL A 219 13.33 19.87 -22.23
C VAL A 219 12.72 19.84 -20.84
N GLN A 220 12.14 20.98 -20.42
CA GLN A 220 11.06 20.96 -19.43
C GLN A 220 9.92 20.15 -20.05
N MET A 221 9.99 18.82 -19.93
CA MET A 221 8.91 17.92 -20.27
C MET A 221 7.81 18.19 -19.25
N ASP A 222 6.74 18.81 -19.72
CA ASP A 222 5.58 19.14 -18.91
C ASP A 222 5.02 17.84 -18.30
N GLU A 223 5.01 17.74 -16.96
CA GLU A 223 4.38 16.63 -16.20
C GLU A 223 2.91 16.42 -16.62
N ALA A 224 2.32 17.38 -17.32
CA ALA A 224 0.98 17.38 -17.91
C ALA A 224 0.72 16.32 -19.02
N THR A 225 1.72 15.52 -19.44
CA THR A 225 1.62 14.68 -20.64
C THR A 225 1.37 13.19 -20.39
N LEU A 226 1.70 12.67 -19.21
CA LEU A 226 1.33 11.32 -18.76
C LEU A 226 0.15 11.37 -17.79
N PRO A 227 -0.65 10.29 -17.65
CA PRO A 227 -1.61 10.18 -16.57
C PRO A 227 -0.88 10.35 -15.22
N SER A 228 -1.44 11.14 -14.30
CA SER A 228 -0.88 11.27 -12.96
C SER A 228 -0.78 9.89 -12.29
N PHE A 229 0.41 9.54 -11.80
CA PHE A 229 0.64 8.28 -11.09
C PHE A 229 1.36 8.53 -9.77
N ARG A 230 1.08 7.67 -8.79
CA ARG A 230 1.81 7.61 -7.51
C ARG A 230 3.05 6.76 -7.62
N TRP A 231 2.97 5.69 -8.40
CA TRP A 231 4.13 4.93 -8.80
C TRP A 231 3.97 4.34 -10.19
N ALA A 232 5.11 4.03 -10.80
CA ALA A 232 5.22 3.41 -12.09
C ALA A 232 6.23 2.29 -12.06
N GLY A 233 5.92 1.15 -12.68
CA GLY A 233 6.84 0.02 -12.86
C GLY A 233 7.20 -0.18 -14.33
N VAL A 234 8.45 -0.55 -14.63
CA VAL A 234 8.90 -0.87 -15.99
C VAL A 234 9.44 -2.28 -16.06
N PHE A 235 9.04 -3.00 -17.11
CA PHE A 235 9.41 -4.40 -17.37
C PHE A 235 9.78 -4.54 -18.84
N THR A 236 10.78 -5.36 -19.13
CA THR A 236 11.18 -5.67 -20.50
C THR A 236 11.14 -7.17 -20.71
N PHE A 237 10.40 -7.60 -21.73
CA PHE A 237 10.40 -8.98 -22.20
C PHE A 237 11.23 -9.05 -23.46
N GLN A 238 12.30 -9.83 -23.46
CA GLN A 238 13.12 -10.06 -24.64
C GLN A 238 12.70 -11.35 -25.32
N ILE A 239 12.43 -11.25 -26.62
CA ILE A 239 12.08 -12.36 -27.49
C ILE A 239 13.10 -12.42 -28.62
N GLU A 240 13.92 -13.46 -28.64
CA GLU A 240 15.00 -13.64 -29.63
C GLU A 240 14.50 -14.24 -30.95
N ASP A 241 13.31 -14.85 -30.94
CA ASP A 241 12.71 -15.47 -32.11
C ASP A 241 12.28 -14.40 -33.14
N LYS A 242 12.95 -14.39 -34.30
CA LYS A 242 12.65 -13.44 -35.39
C LYS A 242 11.30 -13.71 -36.06
N ALA A 243 10.83 -14.96 -36.07
CA ALA A 243 9.54 -15.32 -36.66
C ALA A 243 8.38 -14.75 -35.82
N PHE A 244 8.52 -14.73 -34.49
CA PHE A 244 7.56 -14.07 -33.59
C PHE A 244 7.34 -12.59 -33.96
N TRP A 245 8.42 -11.85 -34.22
CA TRP A 245 8.33 -10.42 -34.57
C TRP A 245 7.72 -10.16 -35.95
N GLN A 246 7.59 -11.19 -36.79
CA GLN A 246 6.91 -11.11 -38.09
C GLN A 246 5.48 -11.68 -38.05
N SER A 247 5.09 -12.35 -36.95
CA SER A 247 3.80 -12.98 -36.81
C SER A 247 2.76 -12.06 -36.14
N THR A 248 1.51 -12.51 -36.13
CA THR A 248 0.43 -11.85 -35.39
C THR A 248 0.55 -12.02 -33.88
N ASP A 249 1.42 -12.91 -33.40
CA ASP A 249 1.58 -13.22 -31.98
C ASP A 249 2.12 -12.03 -31.18
N ARG A 250 2.91 -11.15 -31.81
CA ARG A 250 3.38 -9.90 -31.19
C ARG A 250 2.21 -9.00 -30.75
N PHE A 251 1.17 -8.90 -31.59
CA PHE A 251 -0.02 -8.11 -31.29
C PHE A 251 -0.86 -8.75 -30.19
N TRP A 252 -0.99 -10.07 -30.22
CA TRP A 252 -1.66 -10.83 -29.17
C TRP A 252 -0.93 -10.67 -27.82
N MET A 253 0.40 -10.82 -27.78
CA MET A 253 1.19 -10.64 -26.57
C MET A 253 1.05 -9.22 -26.02
N LYS A 254 1.09 -8.21 -26.89
CA LYS A 254 0.87 -6.81 -26.51
C LYS A 254 -0.51 -6.59 -25.87
N GLU A 255 -1.57 -7.14 -26.48
CA GLU A 255 -2.93 -7.10 -25.94
C GLU A 255 -3.03 -7.81 -24.59
N GLN A 256 -2.44 -9.01 -24.48
CA GLN A 256 -2.45 -9.77 -23.23
C GLN A 256 -1.71 -9.07 -22.10
N LEU A 257 -0.54 -8.48 -22.35
CA LEU A 257 0.17 -7.70 -21.35
C LEU A 257 -0.65 -6.50 -20.89
N THR A 258 -1.35 -5.84 -21.82
CA THR A 258 -2.21 -4.70 -21.53
C THR A 258 -3.41 -5.09 -20.66
N GLU A 259 -4.18 -6.10 -21.06
CA GLU A 259 -5.43 -6.45 -20.37
C GLU A 259 -5.17 -7.15 -19.03
N ASN A 260 -4.20 -8.06 -18.97
CA ASN A 260 -3.93 -8.85 -17.76
C ASN A 260 -3.22 -8.08 -16.64
N MET A 261 -2.73 -6.88 -16.90
CA MET A 261 -2.12 -5.98 -15.91
C MET A 261 -2.98 -4.72 -15.69
N ARG A 262 -4.13 -4.61 -16.35
CA ARG A 262 -5.02 -3.45 -16.29
C ARG A 262 -5.56 -3.18 -14.89
N GLU A 263 -5.71 -4.22 -14.08
CA GLU A 263 -6.10 -4.08 -12.67
C GLU A 263 -5.06 -3.32 -11.83
N LEU A 264 -3.81 -3.25 -12.28
CA LEU A 264 -2.72 -2.57 -11.57
C LEU A 264 -2.72 -1.07 -11.84
N GLY A 265 -3.16 -0.65 -13.03
CA GLY A 265 -3.19 0.76 -13.44
C GLY A 265 -3.29 0.91 -14.95
N THR A 266 -2.82 2.06 -15.46
CA THR A 266 -2.69 2.30 -16.89
C THR A 266 -1.46 1.57 -17.40
N VAL A 267 -1.67 0.57 -18.25
CA VAL A 267 -0.60 -0.23 -18.85
C VAL A 267 -0.27 0.28 -20.24
N VAL A 268 1.00 0.54 -20.49
CA VAL A 268 1.53 0.98 -21.77
C VAL A 268 2.52 -0.08 -22.25
N VAL A 269 2.30 -0.63 -23.44
CA VAL A 269 3.19 -1.67 -23.99
C VAL A 269 3.78 -1.17 -25.31
N ILE A 270 5.10 -1.19 -25.41
CA ILE A 270 5.87 -0.67 -26.55
C ILE A 270 6.75 -1.76 -27.13
N GLU A 271 6.76 -1.86 -28.44
CA GLU A 271 7.67 -2.71 -29.20
C GLU A 271 8.92 -1.91 -29.55
N ASP A 272 10.10 -2.41 -29.19
CA ASP A 272 11.40 -1.81 -29.52
C ASP A 272 12.42 -2.92 -29.84
N GLY A 273 12.68 -3.15 -31.14
CA GLY A 273 13.59 -4.20 -31.58
C GLY A 273 13.17 -5.60 -31.07
N PRO A 274 14.04 -6.34 -30.36
CA PRO A 274 13.72 -7.66 -29.78
C PRO A 274 12.99 -7.56 -28.43
N PHE A 275 12.50 -6.38 -28.05
CA PHE A 275 11.92 -6.11 -26.74
C PHE A 275 10.45 -5.73 -26.81
N MET A 276 9.65 -6.37 -25.97
CA MET A 276 8.30 -5.93 -25.61
C MET A 276 8.40 -5.26 -24.23
N ASN A 277 8.27 -3.94 -24.18
CA ASN A 277 8.43 -3.15 -22.97
C ASN A 277 7.07 -2.81 -22.38
N ALA A 278 6.86 -3.06 -21.10
CA ALA A 278 5.64 -2.72 -20.39
C ALA A 278 5.93 -1.68 -19.31
N ALA A 279 5.20 -0.57 -19.32
CA ALA A 279 5.15 0.40 -18.25
C ALA A 279 3.76 0.38 -17.61
N VAL A 280 3.71 0.23 -16.29
CA VAL A 280 2.47 0.27 -15.51
C VAL A 280 2.47 1.55 -14.71
N LEU A 281 1.60 2.50 -15.06
CA LEU A 281 1.43 3.78 -14.38
C LEU A 281 0.19 3.68 -13.48
N THR A 282 0.33 3.87 -12.17
CA THR A 282 -0.81 3.70 -11.26
C THR A 282 -0.99 4.81 -10.26
N SER A 283 -2.26 5.13 -9.99
CA SER A 283 -2.68 6.01 -8.91
C SER A 283 -2.84 5.29 -7.57
N LYS A 284 -2.63 3.96 -7.52
CA LYS A 284 -2.73 3.15 -6.30
C LYS A 284 -1.58 3.45 -5.33
N HIS A 285 -1.83 3.22 -4.04
CA HIS A 285 -0.84 3.47 -2.98
C HIS A 285 0.12 2.29 -2.80
N SER A 286 -0.37 1.05 -2.81
CA SER A 286 0.47 -0.14 -2.75
C SER A 286 1.14 -0.44 -4.07
N VAL A 287 2.36 -0.93 -3.95
CA VAL A 287 3.04 -1.66 -5.01
C VAL A 287 2.87 -3.15 -4.67
N PRO A 288 2.07 -3.92 -5.43
CA PRO A 288 2.01 -5.37 -5.23
C PRO A 288 3.34 -6.00 -5.63
N ASN A 289 3.50 -7.31 -5.42
CA ASN A 289 4.70 -8.04 -5.86
C ASN A 289 4.77 -8.09 -7.39
N MET A 290 5.27 -7.01 -7.97
CA MET A 290 5.30 -6.81 -9.42
C MET A 290 6.17 -7.86 -10.10
N GLU A 291 7.26 -8.29 -9.45
CA GLU A 291 8.14 -9.31 -9.99
C GLU A 291 7.40 -10.65 -10.12
N GLU A 292 6.68 -11.08 -9.10
CA GLU A 292 5.90 -12.31 -9.13
C GLU A 292 4.77 -12.24 -10.15
N ILE A 293 4.01 -11.13 -10.17
CA ILE A 293 2.93 -10.92 -11.13
C ILE A 293 3.48 -11.06 -12.55
N VAL A 294 4.57 -10.34 -12.86
CA VAL A 294 5.16 -10.31 -14.20
C VAL A 294 5.82 -11.64 -14.56
N LEU A 295 6.44 -12.34 -13.58
CA LEU A 295 6.97 -13.69 -13.77
C LEU A 295 5.86 -14.70 -14.08
N LYS A 296 4.71 -14.59 -13.41
CA LYS A 296 3.53 -15.42 -13.71
C LYS A 296 2.99 -15.12 -15.11
N LYS A 297 2.97 -13.85 -15.52
CA LYS A 297 2.58 -13.48 -16.90
C LYS A 297 3.56 -14.02 -17.92
N LYS A 298 4.87 -13.90 -17.68
CA LYS A 298 5.92 -14.50 -18.51
C LYS A 298 5.68 -16.00 -18.72
N ARG A 299 5.47 -16.76 -17.65
CA ARG A 299 5.20 -18.21 -17.73
C ARG A 299 3.95 -18.53 -18.56
N MET A 300 2.88 -17.73 -18.40
CA MET A 300 1.65 -17.88 -19.18
C MET A 300 1.88 -17.60 -20.67
N LEU A 301 2.63 -16.54 -21.00
CA LEU A 301 2.98 -16.19 -22.38
C LEU A 301 3.86 -17.27 -23.03
N GLU A 302 4.89 -17.76 -22.33
CA GLU A 302 5.75 -18.86 -22.80
C GLU A 302 4.94 -20.13 -23.07
N GLY A 303 4.02 -20.49 -22.16
CA GLY A 303 3.17 -21.67 -22.32
C GLY A 303 2.23 -21.59 -23.53
N ARG A 304 1.78 -20.40 -23.92
CA ARG A 304 0.90 -20.20 -25.08
C ARG A 304 1.66 -20.06 -26.39
N LEU A 305 2.78 -19.34 -26.38
CA LEU A 305 3.56 -19.01 -27.57
C LEU A 305 4.55 -20.14 -27.94
N GLY A 306 4.94 -20.97 -26.98
CA GLY A 306 5.94 -22.03 -27.21
C GLY A 306 7.36 -21.49 -27.45
N ILE A 307 7.61 -20.21 -27.17
CA ILE A 307 8.92 -19.56 -27.32
C ILE A 307 9.47 -19.16 -25.96
N PRO A 308 10.80 -19.23 -25.74
CA PRO A 308 11.42 -18.72 -24.52
C PRO A 308 11.38 -17.21 -24.49
N ILE A 309 11.02 -16.65 -23.34
CA ILE A 309 10.99 -15.20 -23.10
C ILE A 309 11.97 -14.90 -21.97
N LYS A 310 12.89 -13.96 -22.15
CA LYS A 310 13.70 -13.43 -21.05
C LYS A 310 13.00 -12.22 -20.44
N LEU A 311 13.10 -12.04 -19.13
CA LEU A 311 12.46 -10.95 -18.41
C LEU A 311 13.51 -10.10 -17.69
N GLY A 312 13.47 -8.80 -17.92
CA GLY A 312 14.22 -7.79 -17.19
C GLY A 312 13.29 -6.91 -16.39
N PHE A 313 13.62 -6.70 -15.10
CA PHE A 313 12.86 -5.85 -14.21
C PHE A 313 13.54 -4.48 -14.05
N GLY A 314 12.81 -3.41 -14.33
CA GLY A 314 13.34 -2.05 -14.27
C GLY A 314 13.31 -1.45 -12.88
N GLY A 315 12.40 -1.91 -12.02
CA GLY A 315 12.09 -1.30 -10.74
C GLY A 315 10.79 -0.51 -10.78
N ILE A 316 10.57 0.28 -9.71
CA ILE A 316 9.41 1.14 -9.52
C ILE A 316 9.88 2.55 -9.16
N THR A 317 9.16 3.57 -9.62
CA THR A 317 9.45 4.99 -9.35
C THR A 317 8.16 5.74 -9.00
N ALA A 318 8.26 6.85 -8.26
CA ALA A 318 7.18 7.80 -8.06
C ALA A 318 7.23 9.02 -9.01
N THR A 319 8.24 9.12 -9.88
CA THR A 319 8.48 10.29 -10.72
C THR A 319 8.64 9.93 -12.20
N VAL A 320 8.21 10.84 -13.08
CA VAL A 320 8.36 10.66 -14.53
C VAL A 320 9.84 10.66 -14.94
N SER A 321 10.65 11.51 -14.30
CA SER A 321 12.08 11.68 -14.59
C SER A 321 12.90 10.38 -14.44
N GLU A 322 12.44 9.44 -13.63
CA GLU A 322 13.15 8.19 -13.34
C GLU A 322 12.70 7.02 -14.23
N LEU A 323 11.59 7.13 -14.98
CA LEU A 323 11.08 6.05 -15.84
C LEU A 323 12.13 5.54 -16.83
N ARG A 324 12.97 6.45 -17.33
CA ARG A 324 14.07 6.09 -18.22
C ARG A 324 15.14 5.25 -17.53
N SER A 325 15.49 5.59 -16.29
CA SER A 325 16.46 4.83 -15.50
C SER A 325 15.95 3.42 -15.22
N LEU A 326 14.66 3.27 -14.94
CA LEU A 326 14.01 1.98 -14.80
C LEU A 326 14.09 1.16 -16.10
N TYR A 327 13.79 1.76 -17.25
CA TYR A 327 13.92 1.08 -18.55
C TYR A 327 15.37 0.63 -18.83
N ARG A 328 16.37 1.47 -18.56
CA ARG A 328 17.76 1.07 -18.70
C ARG A 328 18.13 -0.08 -17.77
N ASN A 329 17.60 -0.06 -16.55
CA ASN A 329 17.82 -1.14 -15.59
C ASN A 329 17.20 -2.46 -16.03
N SER A 330 16.00 -2.45 -16.63
CA SER A 330 15.40 -3.68 -17.18
C SER A 330 16.22 -4.26 -18.32
N LEU A 331 16.76 -3.42 -19.21
CA LEU A 331 17.68 -3.85 -20.27
C LEU A 331 19.01 -4.37 -19.73
N ARG A 332 19.55 -3.75 -18.68
CA ARG A 332 20.79 -4.20 -18.02
C ARG A 332 20.65 -5.61 -17.45
N GLN A 333 19.52 -5.93 -16.82
CA GLN A 333 19.27 -7.29 -16.32
C GLN A 333 19.24 -8.35 -17.43
N LEU A 334 18.95 -7.93 -18.66
CA LEU A 334 18.96 -8.77 -19.86
C LEU A 334 20.34 -8.81 -20.54
N GLY A 335 21.35 -8.17 -19.97
CA GLY A 335 22.72 -8.12 -20.50
C GLY A 335 22.95 -7.04 -21.56
N HIS A 336 22.05 -6.05 -21.69
CA HIS A 336 22.13 -5.00 -22.72
C HIS A 336 22.62 -3.63 -22.19
N ALA A 337 23.54 -3.62 -21.22
CA ALA A 337 24.12 -2.38 -20.69
C ALA A 337 25.33 -1.90 -21.52
N GLY A 338 25.39 -0.61 -21.84
CA GLY A 338 26.61 0.04 -22.34
C GLY A 338 27.63 0.27 -21.23
N ASP A 339 28.92 0.30 -21.58
CA ASP A 339 30.08 0.30 -20.67
C ASP A 339 30.20 1.51 -19.72
N GLU A 340 29.37 2.56 -19.82
CA GLU A 340 29.57 3.81 -19.07
C GLU A 340 28.81 3.91 -17.72
N ASP A 341 27.90 2.99 -17.39
CA ASP A 341 26.95 3.13 -16.27
C ASP A 341 27.31 2.29 -15.01
N GLU A 342 28.60 2.09 -14.75
CA GLU A 342 29.07 1.31 -13.58
C GLU A 342 28.90 2.08 -12.23
N LYS A 343 28.68 3.40 -12.27
CA LYS A 343 28.57 4.26 -11.08
C LYS A 343 27.17 4.34 -10.43
N LEU A 344 26.12 3.82 -11.05
CA LEU A 344 24.75 3.85 -10.49
C LEU A 344 24.42 2.66 -9.57
N LEU A 345 25.43 2.08 -8.92
CA LEU A 345 25.26 1.07 -7.88
C LEU A 345 24.90 1.71 -6.54
N ARG A 346 23.61 1.65 -6.17
CA ARG A 346 23.02 1.52 -4.80
C ARG A 346 21.62 2.14 -4.67
N TYR A 347 20.66 1.73 -5.51
CA TYR A 347 19.23 1.92 -5.19
C TYR A 347 18.46 0.65 -5.51
N GLU A 348 18.76 -0.38 -4.72
CA GLU A 348 17.81 -1.47 -4.50
C GLU A 348 16.73 -0.94 -3.54
N PHE A 349 15.49 -0.83 -4.06
CA PHE A 349 14.23 -0.61 -3.34
C PHE A 349 14.04 0.74 -2.62
N VAL A 350 12.81 1.28 -2.65
CA VAL A 350 12.39 2.13 -1.51
C VAL A 350 12.44 1.22 -0.29
N SER A 351 13.41 1.45 0.58
CA SER A 351 13.65 0.56 1.71
C SER A 351 12.36 0.50 2.53
N ARG A 352 12.03 -0.69 3.04
CA ARG A 352 10.87 -0.91 3.92
C ARG A 352 10.79 0.16 5.03
N ILE A 353 11.96 0.58 5.50
CA ILE A 353 12.14 1.63 6.51
C ILE A 353 11.60 2.99 6.04
N ILE A 354 11.82 3.40 4.78
CA ILE A 354 11.27 4.65 4.25
C ILE A 354 9.77 4.57 4.01
N ARG A 355 9.25 3.42 3.54
CA ARG A 355 7.80 3.21 3.40
C ARG A 355 7.09 3.31 4.75
N SER A 356 7.60 2.61 5.77
CA SER A 356 7.07 2.68 7.14
C SER A 356 7.20 4.11 7.72
N ALA A 357 8.31 4.80 7.44
CA ALA A 357 8.52 6.17 7.91
C ALA A 357 7.47 7.14 7.36
N MET A 358 7.24 7.12 6.03
CA MET A 358 6.19 7.95 5.40
C MET A 358 4.81 7.66 5.97
N GLN A 359 4.51 6.39 6.21
CA GLN A 359 3.22 6.01 6.74
C GLN A 359 2.97 6.57 8.14
N ILE A 360 3.93 6.40 9.05
CA ILE A 360 3.83 6.94 10.41
C ILE A 360 3.68 8.47 10.35
N MET A 361 4.34 9.14 9.41
CA MET A 361 4.18 10.57 9.20
C MET A 361 2.76 10.95 8.76
N GLU A 362 2.09 10.13 7.94
CA GLU A 362 0.72 10.39 7.47
C GLU A 362 -0.36 10.04 8.51
N THR A 363 -0.16 9.01 9.33
CA THR A 363 -1.13 8.61 10.36
C THR A 363 -0.98 9.42 11.64
N GLU A 364 0.24 9.84 11.98
CA GLU A 364 0.56 10.50 13.25
C GLU A 364 1.09 11.93 13.08
N TYR A 365 0.84 12.61 11.95
CA TYR A 365 1.32 13.98 11.73
C TYR A 365 0.98 14.95 12.87
N GLY A 366 -0.17 14.75 13.53
CA GLY A 366 -0.66 15.58 14.64
C GLY A 366 0.07 15.37 15.97
N ASN A 367 0.91 14.33 16.08
CA ASN A 367 1.71 14.06 17.26
C ASN A 367 2.84 15.10 17.37
N LYS A 368 2.83 15.87 18.46
CA LYS A 368 3.81 16.94 18.76
C LYS A 368 5.23 16.38 18.99
N GLU A 369 5.34 15.12 19.40
CA GLU A 369 6.61 14.44 19.68
C GLU A 369 7.19 13.73 18.46
N LEU A 370 6.44 13.66 17.34
CA LEU A 370 6.92 13.01 16.12
C LEU A 370 8.10 13.79 15.53
N SER A 371 9.28 13.21 15.69
CA SER A 371 10.56 13.69 15.19
C SER A 371 11.29 12.58 14.42
N LEU A 372 12.33 12.94 13.69
CA LEU A 372 13.19 11.96 13.01
C LEU A 372 13.79 10.96 14.01
N VAL A 373 14.16 11.43 15.22
CA VAL A 373 14.76 10.60 16.26
C VAL A 373 13.75 9.59 16.80
N THR A 374 12.56 10.05 17.18
CA THR A 374 11.51 9.17 17.71
C THR A 374 11.08 8.14 16.66
N LEU A 375 11.02 8.55 15.39
CA LEU A 375 10.68 7.66 14.29
C LEU A 375 11.77 6.62 14.03
N ALA A 376 13.05 7.03 14.04
CA ALA A 376 14.17 6.11 13.88
C ALA A 376 14.21 5.06 15.00
N THR A 377 14.00 5.47 16.25
CA THR A 377 13.90 4.56 17.40
C THR A 377 12.77 3.55 17.22
N ARG A 378 11.58 3.99 16.80
CA ARG A 378 10.44 3.11 16.54
C ARG A 378 10.69 2.12 15.41
N LEU A 379 11.45 2.52 14.40
CA LEU A 379 11.81 1.70 13.25
C LEU A 379 13.05 0.84 13.47
N GLY A 380 13.68 0.92 14.66
CA GLY A 380 14.86 0.12 15.00
C GLY A 380 16.13 0.51 14.23
N VAL A 381 16.24 1.77 13.79
CA VAL A 381 17.38 2.29 13.02
C VAL A 381 17.96 3.55 13.64
N THR A 382 19.15 3.97 13.20
CA THR A 382 19.72 5.25 13.63
C THR A 382 19.09 6.42 12.87
N SER A 383 18.99 7.58 13.52
CA SER A 383 18.43 8.81 12.92
C SER A 383 19.24 9.28 11.70
N ASN A 384 20.57 9.14 11.72
CA ASN A 384 21.43 9.47 10.57
C ASN A 384 21.16 8.56 9.38
N TYR A 385 21.01 7.25 9.61
CA TYR A 385 20.66 6.30 8.55
C TYR A 385 19.29 6.61 7.96
N LEU A 386 18.28 6.84 8.82
CA LEU A 386 16.94 7.20 8.38
C LEU A 386 16.94 8.52 7.60
N SER A 387 17.63 9.56 8.07
CA SER A 387 17.72 10.86 7.38
C SER A 387 18.33 10.73 5.98
N GLY A 388 19.45 10.01 5.88
CA GLY A 388 20.16 9.79 4.63
C GLY A 388 19.31 9.01 3.65
N GLN A 389 18.73 7.88 4.08
CA GLN A 389 17.84 7.07 3.23
C GLN A 389 16.56 7.81 2.86
N PHE A 390 15.98 8.60 3.76
CA PHE A 390 14.74 9.33 3.49
C PHE A 390 14.98 10.43 2.46
N SER A 391 16.06 11.21 2.58
CA SER A 391 16.37 12.24 1.59
C SER A 391 16.74 11.63 0.23
N ALA A 392 17.50 10.54 0.26
CA ALA A 392 17.94 9.81 -0.92
C ALA A 392 16.79 9.18 -1.71
N GLN A 393 15.79 8.61 -1.04
CA GLN A 393 14.70 7.87 -1.68
C GLN A 393 13.44 8.72 -1.93
N THR A 394 13.26 9.83 -1.20
CA THR A 394 12.05 10.66 -1.30
C THR A 394 12.29 12.02 -1.95
N GLY A 395 13.55 12.39 -2.18
CA GLY A 395 13.96 13.70 -2.70
C GLY A 395 13.77 14.85 -1.70
N ALA A 396 13.22 14.61 -0.51
CA ALA A 396 12.96 15.62 0.50
C ALA A 396 13.45 15.17 1.88
N THR A 397 13.78 16.14 2.74
CA THR A 397 14.09 15.81 4.14
C THR A 397 12.83 15.39 4.89
N PHE A 398 13.00 14.55 5.91
CA PHE A 398 11.92 14.17 6.83
C PHE A 398 11.11 15.39 7.32
N THR A 399 11.80 16.45 7.77
CA THR A 399 11.17 17.66 8.31
C THR A 399 10.35 18.39 7.26
N HIS A 400 10.86 18.49 6.03
CA HIS A 400 10.13 19.12 4.93
C HIS A 400 8.87 18.33 4.61
N HIS A 401 9.00 17.01 4.51
CA HIS A 401 7.89 16.12 4.16
C HIS A 401 6.79 16.13 5.25
N LEU A 402 7.16 16.03 6.53
CA LEU A 402 6.21 16.16 7.65
C LEU A 402 5.53 17.53 7.67
N THR A 403 6.27 18.59 7.39
CA THR A 403 5.71 19.95 7.31
C THR A 403 4.67 20.04 6.19
N SER A 404 4.96 19.49 5.01
CA SER A 404 4.02 19.48 3.88
C SER A 404 2.73 18.72 4.22
N ILE A 405 2.83 17.57 4.91
CA ILE A 405 1.68 16.83 5.43
C ILE A 405 0.87 17.73 6.38
N ARG A 406 1.51 18.32 7.40
CA ARG A 406 0.85 19.16 8.40
C ARG A 406 0.18 20.40 7.79
N ILE A 407 0.81 21.05 6.82
CA ILE A 407 0.23 22.21 6.13
C ILE A 407 -0.97 21.81 5.26
N ARG A 408 -0.88 20.70 4.54
CA ARG A 408 -2.02 20.16 3.78
C ARG A 408 -3.20 19.87 4.70
N GLN A 409 -2.94 19.26 5.86
CA GLN A 409 -3.96 18.99 6.88
C GLN A 409 -4.52 20.27 7.50
N ALA A 410 -3.68 21.29 7.72
CA ALA A 410 -4.13 22.57 8.24
C ALA A 410 -5.05 23.32 7.27
N LYS A 411 -4.71 23.35 5.97
CA LYS A 411 -5.57 23.92 4.91
C LYS A 411 -6.94 23.25 4.92
N ARG A 412 -6.95 21.93 4.97
CA ARG A 412 -8.16 21.12 5.04
C ARG A 412 -9.01 21.47 6.27
N LEU A 413 -8.44 21.45 7.47
CA LEU A 413 -9.15 21.82 8.69
C LEU A 413 -9.69 23.27 8.64
N MET A 414 -9.00 24.18 7.97
CA MET A 414 -9.48 25.56 7.80
C MET A 414 -10.68 25.68 6.87
N ARG A 415 -10.81 24.78 5.89
CA ARG A 415 -11.93 24.71 4.93
C ARG A 415 -13.13 23.95 5.51
N GLU A 416 -12.87 22.85 6.19
CA GLU A 416 -13.91 21.91 6.65
C GLU A 416 -14.46 22.22 8.04
N THR A 417 -13.80 23.09 8.82
CA THR A 417 -14.17 23.33 10.22
C THR A 417 -14.12 24.82 10.61
N ASN A 418 -14.86 25.15 11.67
CA ASN A 418 -14.82 26.47 12.33
C ASN A 418 -13.77 26.56 13.46
N MET A 419 -12.82 25.61 13.55
CA MET A 419 -11.77 25.63 14.58
C MET A 419 -10.99 26.93 14.54
N LYS A 420 -10.68 27.55 15.68
CA LYS A 420 -9.83 28.75 15.70
C LYS A 420 -8.44 28.40 15.14
N ILE A 421 -7.76 29.35 14.51
CA ILE A 421 -6.46 29.11 13.84
C ILE A 421 -5.42 28.47 14.79
N TYR A 422 -5.44 28.87 16.05
CA TYR A 422 -4.56 28.28 17.07
C TYR A 422 -4.89 26.80 17.32
N GLN A 423 -6.17 26.42 17.37
CA GLN A 423 -6.61 25.03 17.52
C GLN A 423 -6.26 24.19 16.29
N VAL A 424 -6.31 24.77 15.09
CA VAL A 424 -5.85 24.11 13.86
C VAL A 424 -4.35 23.79 13.97
N GLY A 425 -3.55 24.79 14.36
CA GLY A 425 -2.10 24.60 14.56
C GLY A 425 -1.80 23.50 15.56
N GLU A 426 -2.52 23.48 16.69
CA GLU A 426 -2.37 22.44 17.70
C GLU A 426 -2.75 21.05 17.16
N ARG A 427 -3.86 20.95 16.42
CA ARG A 427 -4.36 19.68 15.88
C ARG A 427 -3.42 19.05 14.86
N VAL A 428 -2.67 19.86 14.12
CA VAL A 428 -1.66 19.39 13.15
C VAL A 428 -0.26 19.27 13.77
N GLY A 429 -0.11 19.38 15.09
CA GLY A 429 1.13 19.07 15.79
C GLY A 429 2.06 20.26 16.06
N TYR A 430 1.57 21.50 15.97
CA TYR A 430 2.33 22.69 16.39
C TYR A 430 1.80 23.26 17.70
N THR A 431 2.64 23.27 18.74
CA THR A 431 2.35 23.91 20.03
C THR A 431 2.47 25.43 19.97
N ASP A 432 3.45 25.95 19.22
CA ASP A 432 3.65 27.38 19.01
C ASP A 432 2.81 27.87 17.83
N HIS A 433 1.75 28.61 18.14
CA HIS A 433 0.84 29.20 17.16
C HIS A 433 1.49 30.29 16.28
N ALA A 434 2.45 31.04 16.82
CA ALA A 434 3.18 32.07 16.06
C ALA A 434 4.16 31.41 15.08
N TYR A 435 4.81 30.33 15.48
CA TYR A 435 5.63 29.51 14.59
C TYR A 435 4.79 28.90 13.46
N PHE A 436 3.67 28.24 13.79
CA PHE A 436 2.75 27.68 12.79
C PHE A 436 2.29 28.74 11.77
N SER A 437 1.88 29.92 12.24
CA SER A 437 1.38 30.97 11.35
C SER A 437 2.44 31.50 10.39
N ARG A 438 3.69 31.62 10.84
CA ARG A 438 4.83 31.99 9.98
C ARG A 438 5.15 30.89 8.97
N LEU A 439 5.22 29.63 9.42
CA LEU A 439 5.52 28.48 8.59
C LEU A 439 4.45 28.29 7.50
N PHE A 440 3.17 28.40 7.86
CA PHE A 440 2.06 28.34 6.92
C PHE A 440 2.16 29.46 5.88
N LYS A 441 2.39 30.70 6.31
CA LYS A 441 2.55 31.83 5.38
C LYS A 441 3.71 31.62 4.40
N MET A 442 4.82 31.06 4.86
CA MET A 442 5.96 30.74 4.02
C MET A 442 5.63 29.64 2.99
N MET A 443 4.95 28.57 3.41
CA MET A 443 4.62 27.43 2.53
C MET A 443 3.45 27.71 1.57
N VAL A 444 2.55 28.62 1.93
CA VAL A 444 1.28 28.88 1.21
C VAL A 444 1.24 30.25 0.55
N GLY A 445 2.13 31.17 0.92
CA GLY A 445 2.17 32.56 0.44
C GLY A 445 1.24 33.52 1.18
N VAL A 446 0.26 33.02 1.94
CA VAL A 446 -0.71 33.83 2.72
C VAL A 446 -0.85 33.32 4.14
N SER A 447 -1.22 34.20 5.09
CA SER A 447 -1.42 33.79 6.48
C SER A 447 -2.62 32.84 6.62
N PRO A 448 -2.64 31.96 7.65
CA PRO A 448 -3.78 31.08 7.91
C PRO A 448 -5.14 31.80 7.97
N ALA A 449 -5.18 32.97 8.62
CA ALA A 449 -6.40 33.77 8.73
C ALA A 449 -6.87 34.29 7.37
N LYS A 450 -5.93 34.77 6.52
CA LYS A 450 -6.24 35.24 5.18
C LYS A 450 -6.68 34.08 4.26
N TYR A 451 -6.02 32.93 4.37
CA TYR A 451 -6.37 31.71 3.65
C TYR A 451 -7.79 31.26 3.96
N ARG A 452 -8.20 31.26 5.24
CA ARG A 452 -9.56 30.93 5.62
C ARG A 452 -10.59 31.90 5.04
N LEU A 453 -10.33 33.20 5.10
CA LEU A 453 -11.25 34.21 4.57
C LEU A 453 -11.46 34.05 3.05
N SER A 454 -10.40 33.71 2.29
CA SER A 454 -10.55 33.48 0.85
C SER A 454 -11.37 32.22 0.52
N GLU A 455 -11.22 31.15 1.30
CA GLU A 455 -11.97 29.90 1.09
C GLU A 455 -13.42 29.98 1.58
N GLN A 456 -13.75 30.94 2.46
CA GLN A 456 -15.13 31.22 2.90
C GLN A 456 -15.86 32.21 1.97
N SER A 457 -15.11 32.92 1.11
CA SER A 457 -15.65 33.88 0.13
C SER A 457 -15.76 33.30 -1.29
N SER A 458 -15.35 32.05 -1.48
CA SER A 458 -15.46 31.25 -2.71
C SER A 458 -16.47 30.14 -2.49
#